data_AF-A0A1H7YQT6-F1
#
_entry.id   AF-A0A1H7YQT6-F1
#
_cell.length_a   1.000
_cell.length_b   1.000
_cell.length_c   1.000
_cell.angle_alpha   90.00
_cell.angle_beta   90.00
_cell.angle_gamma   90.00
#
_symmetry.space_group_name_H-M   'P 1'
#
loop_
_entity.id
_entity.type
_entity.pdbx_description
1 polymer ?
#
loop_
_entity_poly.entity_id
_entity_poly.type
_entity_poly.pdbx_seq_one_letter_code
_entity_poly.pdbx_strand_id
1 'polypeptide(L)'
;MDNYQKITLLLKDKINNTVLLENKVLLTSCYKNLNTEIPEDKIVISEVIPDDEYEAVLTNFAPYMEIDNLLPFLVAMGGNQVFCIGYGVENYGLIYYYDMDFGCFELEGDNLDNFLLKLA
;
A
#
# COMPACT_ATOMS: atom_id res chain seq x y z
N MET A 1 15.02 -7.70 -15.68
CA MET A 1 14.35 -7.42 -14.40
C MET A 1 12.91 -7.07 -14.73
N ASP A 2 11.99 -7.94 -14.36
CA ASP A 2 10.56 -7.66 -14.51
C ASP A 2 10.14 -6.53 -13.55
N ASN A 3 8.91 -6.02 -13.72
CA ASN A 3 8.43 -4.90 -12.92
C ASN A 3 8.26 -5.26 -11.44
N TYR A 4 7.90 -6.50 -11.13
CA TYR A 4 7.79 -6.99 -9.76
C TYR A 4 9.15 -6.92 -9.03
N GLN A 5 10.21 -7.41 -9.66
CA GLN A 5 11.58 -7.33 -9.13
C GLN A 5 12.05 -5.88 -8.92
N LYS A 6 11.63 -4.95 -9.77
CA LYS A 6 11.96 -3.52 -9.57
C LYS A 6 11.25 -2.93 -8.36
N ILE A 7 9.96 -3.24 -8.18
CA ILE A 7 9.16 -2.73 -7.06
C ILE A 7 9.66 -3.31 -5.72
N THR A 8 9.94 -4.61 -5.67
CA THR A 8 10.49 -5.24 -4.45
C THR A 8 11.84 -4.65 -4.05
N LEU A 9 12.73 -4.36 -5.01
CA LEU A 9 13.99 -3.65 -4.74
C LEU A 9 13.76 -2.21 -4.26
N LEU A 10 12.79 -1.50 -4.83
CA LEU A 10 12.44 -0.14 -4.40
C LEU A 10 11.94 -0.12 -2.95
N LEU A 11 11.02 -1.04 -2.60
CA LEU A 11 10.49 -1.15 -1.24
C LEU A 11 11.61 -1.53 -0.25
N LYS A 12 12.49 -2.46 -0.63
CA LYS A 12 13.64 -2.85 0.19
C LYS A 12 14.60 -1.68 0.46
N ASP A 13 14.87 -0.85 -0.54
CA ASP A 13 15.74 0.33 -0.41
C ASP A 13 15.10 1.40 0.50
N LYS A 14 13.83 1.72 0.26
CA LYS A 14 13.15 2.87 0.85
C LYS A 14 12.50 2.59 2.20
N ILE A 15 11.99 1.39 2.41
CA ILE A 15 11.21 1.04 3.59
C ILE A 15 12.06 0.22 4.56
N ASN A 16 12.57 -0.94 4.13
CA ASN A 16 13.19 -1.91 5.05
C ASN A 16 14.52 -1.45 5.64
N ASN A 17 15.18 -0.44 5.07
CA ASN A 17 16.49 0.01 5.54
C ASN A 17 16.49 1.33 6.33
N THR A 18 15.39 2.10 6.39
CA THR A 18 15.51 3.50 6.85
C THR A 18 14.30 4.14 7.55
N VAL A 19 13.07 3.61 7.42
CA VAL A 19 11.86 4.36 7.85
C VAL A 19 11.02 3.58 8.87
N LEU A 20 10.90 4.13 10.08
CA LEU A 20 9.91 3.70 11.07
C LEU A 20 8.52 4.18 10.61
N LEU A 21 7.75 3.26 10.01
CA LEU A 21 6.39 3.52 9.52
C LEU A 21 5.30 3.08 10.52
N GLU A 22 5.63 2.27 11.51
CA GLU A 22 4.69 1.87 12.55
C GLU A 22 4.15 3.10 13.29
N ASN A 23 2.84 3.13 13.51
CA ASN A 23 2.08 4.23 14.11
C ASN A 23 2.04 5.52 13.28
N LYS A 24 2.59 5.53 12.06
CA LYS A 24 2.37 6.64 11.13
C LYS A 24 0.92 6.66 10.67
N VAL A 25 0.43 7.88 10.41
CA VAL A 25 -0.98 8.10 10.11
C VAL A 25 -1.14 8.71 8.72
N LEU A 26 -2.03 8.12 7.94
CA LEU A 26 -2.57 8.72 6.73
C LEU A 26 -3.89 9.44 7.08
N LEU A 27 -4.00 10.72 6.73
CA LEU A 27 -5.26 11.44 6.82
C LEU A 27 -6.04 11.20 5.52
N THR A 28 -7.24 10.63 5.61
CA THR A 28 -8.04 10.30 4.41
C THR A 28 -8.45 11.56 3.65
N SER A 29 -8.60 12.69 4.33
CA SER A 29 -8.83 14.01 3.74
C SER A 29 -7.77 14.45 2.71
N CYS A 30 -6.60 13.81 2.66
CA CYS A 30 -5.58 14.03 1.64
C CYS A 30 -5.93 13.41 0.29
N TYR A 31 -6.95 12.54 0.23
CA TYR A 31 -7.40 11.81 -0.95
C TYR A 31 -8.91 11.87 -1.04
N LYS A 32 -9.42 12.61 -2.01
CA LYS A 32 -10.84 12.89 -2.19
C LYS A 32 -11.66 11.62 -2.29
N ASN A 33 -11.24 10.67 -3.14
CA ASN A 33 -12.00 9.43 -3.38
C ASN A 33 -12.04 8.58 -2.11
N LEU A 34 -10.91 8.45 -1.42
CA LEU A 34 -10.83 7.68 -0.19
C LEU A 34 -11.75 8.29 0.88
N ASN A 35 -11.62 9.61 1.12
CA ASN A 35 -12.41 10.35 2.11
C ASN A 35 -13.92 10.33 1.87
N THR A 36 -14.38 10.06 0.65
CA THR A 36 -15.81 9.96 0.35
C THR A 36 -16.36 8.56 0.48
N GLU A 37 -15.52 7.54 0.32
CA GLU A 37 -15.94 6.14 0.21
C GLU A 37 -15.78 5.37 1.53
N ILE A 38 -14.84 5.76 2.40
CA ILE A 38 -14.65 5.15 3.71
C ILE A 38 -15.02 6.12 4.84
N PRO A 39 -15.58 5.62 5.97
CA PRO A 39 -15.98 6.46 7.10
C PRO A 39 -14.79 6.94 7.97
N GLU A 40 -13.60 6.35 7.81
CA GLU A 40 -12.42 6.69 8.61
C GLU A 40 -11.81 8.03 8.16
N ASP A 41 -11.58 8.92 9.12
CA ASP A 41 -10.79 10.15 8.90
C ASP A 41 -9.28 9.88 8.84
N LYS A 42 -8.85 8.74 9.42
CA LYS A 42 -7.45 8.40 9.66
C LYS A 42 -7.23 6.90 9.54
N ILE A 43 -6.17 6.54 8.83
CA ILE A 43 -5.67 5.17 8.73
C ILE A 43 -4.31 5.13 9.42
N VAL A 44 -4.17 4.24 10.40
CA VAL A 44 -2.93 4.08 11.16
C VAL A 44 -2.19 2.86 10.64
N ILE A 45 -0.92 3.02 10.29
CA ILE A 45 -0.05 1.91 9.89
C ILE A 45 0.32 1.10 11.14
N SER A 46 -0.03 -0.18 11.15
CA SER A 46 0.31 -1.09 12.25
C SER A 46 1.60 -1.84 12.01
N GLU A 47 1.90 -2.19 10.75
CA GLU A 47 3.00 -3.09 10.43
C GLU A 47 3.56 -2.84 9.03
N VAL A 48 4.87 -3.05 8.91
CA VAL A 48 5.59 -3.09 7.63
C VAL A 48 5.78 -4.55 7.24
N ILE A 49 5.37 -4.91 6.02
CA ILE A 49 5.53 -6.28 5.53
C ILE A 49 7.01 -6.53 5.19
N PRO A 50 7.66 -7.55 5.79
CA PRO A 50 9.04 -7.89 5.50
C PRO A 50 9.24 -8.31 4.03
N ASP A 51 10.45 -8.08 3.48
CA ASP A 51 10.74 -8.41 2.07
C ASP A 51 10.74 -9.91 1.78
N ASP A 52 11.05 -10.74 2.79
CA ASP A 52 10.97 -12.19 2.69
C ASP A 52 9.53 -12.73 2.75
N GLU A 53 8.54 -11.87 3.04
CA GLU A 53 7.13 -12.25 3.14
C GLU A 53 6.28 -11.82 1.93
N TYR A 54 6.80 -10.99 1.02
CA TYR A 54 6.04 -10.44 -0.11
C TYR A 54 5.33 -11.51 -0.97
N GLU A 55 6.00 -12.61 -1.29
CA GLU A 55 5.42 -13.70 -2.09
C GLU A 55 4.27 -14.41 -1.35
N ALA A 56 4.44 -14.62 -0.04
CA ALA A 56 3.43 -15.27 0.80
C ALA A 56 2.20 -14.39 0.94
N VAL A 57 2.40 -13.08 1.18
CA VAL A 57 1.33 -12.09 1.27
C VAL A 57 0.59 -11.97 -0.06
N LEU A 58 1.30 -11.85 -1.18
CA LEU A 58 0.67 -11.80 -2.51
C LEU A 58 -0.24 -13.01 -2.74
N THR A 59 0.23 -14.21 -2.38
CA THR A 59 -0.54 -15.45 -2.51
C THR A 59 -1.80 -15.44 -1.62
N ASN A 60 -1.70 -14.93 -0.39
CA ASN A 60 -2.80 -14.87 0.55
C ASN A 60 -3.88 -13.84 0.16
N PHE A 61 -3.47 -12.72 -0.42
CA PHE A 61 -4.38 -11.66 -0.87
C PHE A 61 -4.91 -11.87 -2.30
N ALA A 62 -4.28 -12.71 -3.11
CA ALA A 62 -4.70 -13.00 -4.49
C ALA A 62 -6.19 -13.40 -4.67
N PRO A 63 -6.83 -14.14 -3.74
CA PRO A 63 -8.27 -14.44 -3.86
C PRO A 63 -9.18 -13.23 -3.64
N TYR A 64 -8.68 -12.19 -2.98
CA TYR A 64 -9.44 -11.01 -2.54
C TYR A 64 -9.12 -9.76 -3.38
N MET A 65 -7.92 -9.71 -3.94
CA MET A 65 -7.50 -8.68 -4.87
C MET A 65 -7.78 -9.17 -6.28
N GLU A 66 -8.81 -8.62 -6.92
CA GLU A 66 -9.03 -8.78 -8.36
C GLU A 66 -7.85 -8.15 -9.12
N ILE A 67 -6.80 -8.95 -9.35
CA ILE A 67 -5.76 -8.84 -10.38
C ILE A 67 -5.51 -7.42 -10.92
N ASP A 68 -4.86 -6.58 -10.11
CA ASP A 68 -4.32 -5.30 -10.60
C ASP A 68 -2.79 -5.26 -10.55
N ASN A 69 -2.12 -6.42 -10.48
CA ASN A 69 -0.67 -6.45 -10.29
C ASN A 69 -0.24 -5.54 -9.13
N LEU A 70 -0.85 -5.73 -7.95
CA LEU A 70 -0.61 -4.94 -6.75
C LEU A 70 0.19 -5.77 -5.74
N LEU A 71 1.22 -5.18 -5.15
CA LEU A 71 2.00 -5.78 -4.09
C LEU A 71 1.69 -5.08 -2.77
N PRO A 72 1.08 -5.76 -1.78
CA PRO A 72 0.92 -5.22 -0.44
C PRO A 72 2.27 -5.03 0.25
N PHE A 73 2.43 -3.93 0.96
CA PHE A 73 3.71 -3.61 1.63
C PHE A 73 3.54 -2.98 3.03
N LEU A 74 2.33 -2.52 3.39
CA LEU A 74 2.01 -2.08 4.75
C LEU A 74 0.64 -2.63 5.16
N VAL A 75 0.50 -2.91 6.45
CA VAL A 75 -0.77 -3.28 7.07
C VAL A 75 -1.25 -2.11 7.92
N ALA A 76 -2.55 -1.80 7.84
CA ALA A 76 -3.18 -0.82 8.69
C ALA A 76 -3.85 -1.48 9.91
N MET A 77 -4.07 -0.67 10.96
CA MET A 77 -4.74 -1.10 12.18
C MET A 77 -6.13 -1.67 11.88
N GLY A 78 -6.30 -2.97 12.15
CA GLY A 78 -7.50 -3.72 11.79
C GLY A 78 -7.16 -5.00 11.03
N GLY A 79 -5.97 -5.09 10.42
CA GLY A 79 -5.43 -6.31 9.78
C GLY A 79 -6.09 -6.68 8.46
N ASN A 80 -7.25 -6.11 8.16
CA ASN A 80 -8.01 -6.34 6.92
C ASN A 80 -7.78 -5.24 5.87
N GLN A 81 -6.95 -4.25 6.19
CA GLN A 81 -6.62 -3.17 5.28
C GLN A 81 -5.12 -3.09 5.06
N VAL A 82 -4.73 -2.89 3.81
CA VAL A 82 -3.32 -2.86 3.40
C VAL A 82 -3.07 -1.74 2.42
N PHE A 83 -1.85 -1.21 2.44
CA PHE A 83 -1.36 -0.36 1.36
C PHE A 83 -0.60 -1.21 0.37
N CYS A 84 -0.87 -0.97 -0.91
CA CYS A 84 -0.31 -1.71 -2.02
C CYS A 84 0.41 -0.77 -3.00
N ILE A 85 1.40 -1.31 -3.72
CA ILE A 85 2.08 -0.61 -4.81
C ILE A 85 1.91 -1.41 -6.11
N GLY A 86 1.59 -0.72 -7.20
CA GLY A 86 1.43 -1.34 -8.50
C GLY A 86 2.75 -1.78 -9.12
N TYR A 87 2.78 -2.99 -9.65
CA TYR A 87 3.87 -3.53 -10.47
C TYR A 87 3.41 -3.90 -11.90
N GLY A 88 2.14 -3.65 -12.23
CA GLY A 88 1.62 -3.80 -13.59
C GLY A 88 2.15 -2.73 -14.53
N VAL A 89 1.93 -2.91 -15.84
CA VAL A 89 2.35 -1.90 -16.84
C VAL A 89 1.54 -0.61 -16.70
N GLU A 90 0.24 -0.73 -16.41
CA GLU A 90 -0.70 0.40 -16.37
C GLU A 90 -0.67 1.18 -15.04
N ASN A 91 -0.18 0.57 -13.96
CA ASN A 91 -0.19 1.15 -12.61
C ASN A 91 1.18 1.15 -11.93
N TYR A 92 2.25 1.00 -12.71
CA TYR A 92 3.60 0.85 -12.20
C TYR A 92 3.99 1.97 -11.21
N GLY A 93 4.27 1.60 -9.97
CA GLY A 93 4.74 2.49 -8.92
C GLY A 93 3.66 3.35 -8.26
N LEU A 94 2.39 3.20 -8.63
CA LEU A 94 1.27 3.90 -8.00
C LEU A 94 0.87 3.23 -6.68
N ILE A 95 0.45 4.04 -5.72
CA ILE A 95 0.02 3.59 -4.39
C ILE A 95 -1.49 3.42 -4.32
N TYR A 96 -1.91 2.34 -3.69
CA TYR A 96 -3.29 1.98 -3.48
C TYR A 96 -3.53 1.70 -1.99
N TYR A 97 -4.75 1.97 -1.55
CA TYR A 97 -5.29 1.50 -0.29
C TYR A 97 -6.35 0.43 -0.59
N TYR A 98 -6.18 -0.75 -0.02
CA TYR A 98 -7.14 -1.85 -0.13
C TYR A 98 -7.80 -2.09 1.22
N ASP A 99 -9.12 -2.11 1.21
CA ASP A 99 -9.96 -2.43 2.34
C ASP A 99 -10.91 -3.57 1.93
N MET A 100 -10.98 -4.63 2.74
CA MET A 100 -11.81 -5.79 2.43
C MET A 100 -13.31 -5.47 2.35
N ASP A 101 -13.78 -4.45 3.07
CA ASP A 101 -15.19 -4.07 3.13
C ASP A 101 -15.55 -3.01 2.06
N PHE A 102 -14.61 -2.13 1.73
CA PHE A 102 -14.86 -0.98 0.84
C PHE A 102 -14.23 -1.10 -0.56
N GLY A 103 -13.23 -1.95 -0.73
CA GLY A 103 -12.56 -2.19 -2.02
C GLY A 103 -11.19 -1.54 -2.15
N CYS A 104 -10.76 -1.32 -3.40
CA CYS A 104 -9.43 -0.81 -3.74
C CYS A 104 -9.50 0.65 -4.23
N PHE A 105 -8.65 1.49 -3.67
CA PHE A 105 -8.61 2.93 -3.94
C PHE A 105 -7.21 3.37 -4.35
N GLU A 106 -7.06 3.89 -5.56
CA GLU A 106 -5.84 4.56 -5.97
C GLU A 106 -5.67 5.87 -5.19
N LEU A 107 -4.47 6.11 -4.65
CA LEU A 107 -4.14 7.29 -3.87
C LEU A 107 -3.76 8.48 -4.76
N GLU A 108 -4.67 8.86 -5.67
CA GLU A 108 -4.60 10.05 -6.54
C GLU A 108 -3.26 10.20 -7.31
N GLY A 109 -2.74 9.10 -7.85
CA GLY A 109 -1.48 9.11 -8.60
C GLY A 109 -0.22 9.23 -7.74
N ASP A 110 -0.32 9.04 -6.42
CA ASP A 110 0.86 9.01 -5.56
C ASP A 110 1.78 7.84 -5.95
N ASN A 111 3.07 8.16 -6.01
CA ASN A 111 4.12 7.15 -5.92
C ASN A 111 4.59 7.01 -4.47
N LEU A 112 5.53 6.08 -4.23
CA LEU A 112 6.03 5.81 -2.88
C LEU A 112 6.57 7.06 -2.17
N ASP A 113 7.36 7.91 -2.83
CA ASP A 113 7.93 9.10 -2.20
C ASP A 113 6.83 10.13 -1.84
N ASN A 114 5.85 10.34 -2.73
CA ASN A 114 4.71 11.23 -2.46
C ASN A 114 3.88 10.73 -1.27
N PHE A 115 3.60 9.43 -1.23
CA PHE A 115 2.86 8.80 -0.15
C PHE A 115 3.58 8.95 1.19
N LEU A 116 4.88 8.64 1.24
CA LEU A 116 5.69 8.75 2.45
C LEU A 116 5.75 10.18 3.01
N LEU A 117 5.73 11.20 2.15
CA LEU A 117 5.70 12.61 2.56
C LEU A 117 4.37 13.03 3.21
N LYS A 118 3.28 12.33 2.94
CA LYS A 118 1.93 12.62 3.48
C LYS A 118 1.66 11.89 4.80
N LEU A 119 2.52 10.97 5.20
CA LEU A 119 2.41 10.28 6.49
C LEU A 119 2.88 11.17 7.65
N ALA A 120 2.01 11.34 8.65
CA ALA A 120 2.28 12.09 9.88
C ALA A 120 2.92 11.20 10.96
#